data_AF-A0A5J4ZHB0-F1
#
_entry.id   AF-A0A5J4ZHB0-F1
#
_cell.length_a   1.000
_cell.length_b   1.000
_cell.length_c   1.000
_cell.angle_alpha   90.00
_cell.angle_beta   90.00
_cell.angle_gamma   90.00
#
_symmetry.space_group_name_H-M   'P 1'
#
loop_
_entity.id
_entity.type
_entity.pdbx_description
1 polymer ?
#
loop_
_entity_poly.entity_id
_entity_poly.type
_entity_poly.pdbx_seq_one_letter_code
_entity_poly.pdbx_strand_id
1 'polypeptide(L)'
;MAASSSMFVNPANIQSLVTMKLTKDNYLLWKTQVVPYLRGQRLFGFVDGSNPPPPITIPNPETATSSDTTAEIPNPKFTTWYLQDQVVLSTLVSSLSEGILAQMVDTLAAIGQSLLDQEFTAYLLGGLDTTYDAIVTSISTCIDQIPTEEMFSHLLNFELRLEQHNSTLEATVESANVARYHGRYPYKDISHDSVQHQSRP
;
A
#
# COMPACT_ATOMS: atom_id res chain seq x y z
N MET A 1 -11.08 37.60 -4.86
CA MET A 1 -11.70 36.49 -4.10
C MET A 1 -10.62 35.90 -3.22
N ALA A 2 -10.90 35.61 -1.94
CA ALA A 2 -9.89 35.03 -1.06
C ALA A 2 -9.76 33.54 -1.35
N ALA A 3 -8.53 33.06 -1.57
CA ALA A 3 -8.27 31.63 -1.48
C ALA A 3 -8.45 31.21 -0.03
N SER A 4 -9.43 30.35 0.25
CA SER A 4 -9.57 29.72 1.57
C SER A 4 -8.42 28.73 1.74
N SER A 5 -7.27 29.25 2.17
CA SER A 5 -6.13 28.43 2.56
C SER A 5 -6.59 27.47 3.65
N SER A 6 -6.61 26.19 3.32
CA SER A 6 -6.89 25.14 4.30
C SER A 6 -5.73 25.12 5.29
N MET A 7 -5.87 25.89 6.36
CA MET A 7 -5.00 25.79 7.53
C MET A 7 -5.23 24.42 8.15
N PHE A 8 -4.48 23.43 7.65
CA PHE A 8 -4.22 22.20 8.38
C PHE A 8 -3.76 22.60 9.77
N VAL A 9 -4.56 22.29 10.78
CA VAL A 9 -4.20 22.58 12.18
C VAL A 9 -3.14 21.57 12.55
N ASN A 10 -1.89 21.93 12.27
CA ASN A 10 -0.73 21.17 12.70
C ASN A 10 -0.73 21.18 14.23
N PRO A 11 -1.02 20.03 14.89
CA PRO A 11 -1.33 20.01 16.31
C PRO A 11 -0.02 20.17 17.08
N ALA A 12 0.30 21.42 17.42
CA ALA A 12 1.53 21.83 18.09
C ALA A 12 1.92 20.83 19.19
N ASN A 13 2.99 20.07 18.93
CA ASN A 13 3.18 18.69 19.38
C ASN A 13 2.57 18.41 20.77
N ILE A 14 1.50 17.61 20.82
CA ILE A 14 0.75 17.39 22.07
C ILE A 14 1.60 16.78 23.18
N GLN A 15 2.71 16.11 22.84
CA GLN A 15 3.74 15.62 23.76
C GLN A 15 4.37 16.74 24.63
N SER A 16 4.27 18.00 24.20
CA SER A 16 4.75 19.18 24.94
C SER A 16 3.73 19.78 25.92
N LEU A 17 2.44 19.46 25.76
CA LEU A 17 1.33 19.95 26.62
C LEU A 17 0.74 18.87 27.51
N VAL A 18 0.70 17.63 27.03
CA VAL A 18 0.23 16.45 27.77
C VAL A 18 1.43 15.86 28.49
N THR A 19 1.68 16.37 29.69
CA THR A 19 2.85 16.01 30.51
C THR A 19 2.76 14.59 31.11
N MET A 20 1.65 13.88 30.88
CA MET A 20 1.46 12.48 31.29
C MET A 20 0.74 11.69 30.20
N LYS A 21 1.32 10.55 29.78
CA LYS A 21 0.62 9.60 28.90
C LYS A 21 -0.57 8.96 29.61
N LEU A 22 -1.64 8.64 28.89
CA LEU A 22 -2.80 7.94 29.44
C LEU A 22 -2.38 6.54 29.92
N THR A 23 -2.62 6.25 31.20
CA THR A 23 -2.55 4.93 31.81
C THR A 23 -3.93 4.55 32.36
N LYS A 24 -4.13 3.28 32.70
CA LYS A 24 -5.35 2.77 33.32
C LYS A 24 -5.74 3.53 34.62
N ASP A 25 -4.76 4.14 35.30
CA ASP A 25 -4.92 4.74 36.62
C ASP A 25 -5.08 6.28 36.61
N ASN A 26 -4.82 6.96 35.47
CA ASN A 26 -4.72 8.44 35.42
C ASN A 26 -5.73 9.16 34.51
N TYR A 27 -6.74 8.45 33.97
CA TYR A 27 -7.69 8.96 32.96
C TYR A 27 -8.25 10.37 33.23
N LEU A 28 -8.66 10.67 34.47
CA LEU A 28 -9.21 11.98 34.80
C LEU A 28 -8.17 13.11 34.65
N LEU A 29 -6.92 12.87 35.06
CA LEU A 29 -5.83 13.85 34.95
C LEU A 29 -5.45 14.07 33.48
N TRP A 30 -5.24 12.99 32.72
CA TRP A 30 -5.01 13.06 31.27
C TRP A 30 -6.14 13.83 30.55
N LYS A 31 -7.40 13.54 30.90
CA LYS A 31 -8.58 14.21 30.33
C LYS A 31 -8.59 15.72 30.63
N THR A 32 -8.16 16.14 31.81
CA THR A 32 -8.05 17.58 32.14
C THR A 32 -6.97 18.31 31.35
N GLN A 33 -5.95 17.62 30.80
CA GLN A 33 -4.96 18.22 29.90
C GLN A 33 -5.45 18.21 28.44
N VAL A 34 -5.96 17.08 27.95
CA VAL A 34 -6.31 16.88 26.53
C VAL A 34 -7.58 17.63 26.11
N VAL A 35 -8.64 17.63 26.92
CA VAL A 35 -9.93 18.21 26.51
C VAL A 35 -9.87 19.73 26.29
N PRO A 36 -9.23 20.55 27.16
CA PRO A 36 -9.07 21.98 26.91
C PRO A 36 -8.24 22.28 25.65
N TYR A 37 -7.18 21.51 25.38
CA TYR A 37 -6.35 21.66 24.18
C TYR A 37 -7.18 21.42 22.89
N LEU A 38 -7.87 20.28 22.80
CA LEU A 38 -8.69 19.95 21.63
C LEU A 38 -9.84 20.94 21.42
N ARG A 39 -10.42 21.48 22.50
CA ARG A 39 -11.44 22.55 22.40
C ARG A 39 -10.85 23.87 21.95
N GLY A 40 -9.66 24.25 22.45
CA GLY A 40 -8.93 25.45 22.01
C GLY A 40 -8.58 25.42 20.52
N GLN A 41 -8.22 24.25 19.98
CA GLN A 41 -7.95 24.05 18.55
C GLN A 41 -9.21 23.74 17.71
N ARG A 42 -10.41 23.70 18.30
CA ARG A 42 -11.69 23.28 17.66
C ARG A 42 -11.71 21.84 17.13
N LEU A 43 -10.74 21.01 17.52
CA LEU A 43 -10.60 19.61 17.12
C LEU A 43 -11.48 18.64 17.93
N PHE A 44 -12.04 19.09 19.06
CA PHE A 44 -12.89 18.23 19.91
C PHE A 44 -14.12 17.66 19.19
N GLY A 45 -14.61 18.31 18.13
CA GLY A 45 -15.75 17.85 17.34
C GLY A 45 -15.54 16.53 16.59
N PHE A 46 -14.28 16.15 16.33
CA PHE A 46 -13.92 14.84 15.80
C PHE A 46 -14.01 13.74 16.88
N VAL A 47 -13.90 14.10 18.16
CA VAL A 47 -13.85 13.16 19.29
C VAL A 47 -15.22 12.95 19.93
N ASP A 48 -16.11 13.95 19.89
CA ASP A 48 -17.50 13.81 20.37
C ASP A 48 -18.53 13.55 19.26
N GLY A 49 -18.08 13.43 18.01
CA GLY A 49 -18.93 13.16 16.84
C GLY A 49 -19.78 14.34 16.36
N SER A 50 -19.64 15.54 16.95
CA SER A 50 -20.37 16.74 16.51
C SER A 50 -19.91 17.29 15.14
N ASN A 51 -18.78 16.80 14.61
CA ASN A 51 -18.30 17.05 13.26
C ASN A 51 -18.31 15.75 12.42
N PRO A 52 -19.48 15.27 11.95
CA PRO A 52 -19.60 14.00 11.23
C PRO A 52 -18.91 14.03 9.85
N PRO A 53 -18.53 12.86 9.28
CA PRO A 53 -17.92 12.77 7.97
C PRO A 53 -18.84 13.30 6.86
N PRO A 54 -18.35 14.16 5.95
CA PRO A 54 -19.05 14.52 4.73
C PRO A 54 -19.26 13.29 3.81
N PRO A 55 -20.24 13.32 2.88
CA PRO A 55 -20.35 12.32 1.82
C PRO A 55 -19.03 12.17 1.05
N ILE A 56 -18.61 10.93 0.76
CA ILE A 56 -17.34 10.63 0.08
C ILE A 56 -17.34 11.19 -1.35
N THR A 57 -18.49 11.10 -2.02
CA THR A 57 -18.76 11.65 -3.35
C THR A 57 -19.83 12.75 -3.31
N ILE A 58 -19.90 13.54 -4.38
CA ILE A 58 -20.99 14.49 -4.65
C ILE A 58 -21.40 14.38 -6.14
N PRO A 59 -22.65 14.71 -6.49
CA PRO A 59 -23.08 14.81 -7.89
C PRO A 59 -22.23 15.80 -8.68
N ASN A 60 -21.82 15.43 -9.90
CA ASN A 60 -21.12 16.34 -10.81
C ASN A 60 -22.09 17.45 -11.28
N PRO A 61 -21.81 18.74 -10.99
CA PRO A 61 -22.67 19.85 -11.42
C PRO A 61 -22.69 20.04 -12.95
N GLU A 62 -21.70 19.54 -13.68
CA GLU A 62 -21.61 19.69 -15.14
C GLU A 62 -22.54 18.74 -15.90
N THR A 63 -22.78 17.53 -15.36
CA THR A 63 -23.69 16.55 -15.99
C THR A 63 -25.14 16.69 -15.53
N ALA A 64 -25.41 17.42 -14.44
CA ALA A 64 -26.73 17.50 -13.79
C ALA A 64 -27.86 18.16 -14.63
N THR A 65 -27.58 18.62 -15.86
CA THR A 65 -28.57 19.13 -16.82
C THR A 65 -28.98 18.08 -17.87
N SER A 66 -28.22 16.98 -17.99
CA SER A 66 -28.51 15.88 -18.92
C SER A 66 -29.30 14.78 -18.23
N SER A 67 -30.32 14.23 -18.89
CA SER A 67 -31.33 13.35 -18.29
C SER A 67 -30.87 11.95 -17.86
N ASP A 68 -29.65 11.55 -18.22
CA ASP A 68 -29.20 10.17 -18.15
C ASP A 68 -27.84 10.05 -17.45
N THR A 69 -27.83 9.34 -16.32
CA THR A 69 -26.66 9.03 -15.46
C THR A 69 -25.95 10.24 -14.86
N THR A 70 -26.31 10.57 -13.61
CA THR A 70 -25.53 11.49 -12.76
C THR A 70 -24.13 10.91 -12.51
N ALA A 71 -23.10 11.51 -13.09
CA ALA A 71 -21.71 11.18 -12.72
C ALA A 71 -21.43 11.67 -11.29
N GLU A 72 -20.78 10.84 -10.48
CA GLU A 72 -20.29 11.22 -9.16
C GLU A 72 -18.82 11.64 -9.22
N ILE A 73 -18.45 12.64 -8.42
CA ILE A 73 -17.06 13.10 -8.25
C ILE A 73 -16.65 13.05 -6.78
N PRO A 74 -15.36 12.80 -6.46
CA PRO A 74 -14.87 12.82 -5.08
C PRO A 74 -15.12 14.17 -4.39
N ASN A 75 -15.56 14.15 -3.14
CA ASN A 75 -15.84 15.35 -2.37
C ASN A 75 -14.56 15.88 -1.71
N PRO A 76 -14.03 17.05 -2.11
CA PRO A 76 -12.82 17.60 -1.48
C PRO A 76 -13.00 17.92 0.01
N LYS A 77 -14.25 18.14 0.47
CA LYS A 77 -14.53 18.33 1.90
C LYS A 77 -14.34 17.04 2.70
N PHE A 78 -14.65 15.87 2.12
CA PHE A 78 -14.36 14.58 2.76
C PHE A 78 -12.85 14.41 2.91
N THR A 79 -12.06 14.69 1.88
CA THR A 79 -10.59 14.64 1.95
C THR A 79 -10.03 15.57 3.03
N THR A 80 -10.50 16.83 3.13
CA THR A 80 -10.06 17.75 4.20
C THR A 80 -10.49 17.27 5.60
N TRP A 81 -11.72 16.75 5.74
CA TRP A 81 -12.23 16.20 6.99
C TRP A 81 -11.38 14.99 7.43
N TYR A 82 -11.15 14.03 6.53
CA TYR A 82 -10.40 12.80 6.81
C TYR A 82 -8.95 13.08 7.20
N LEU A 83 -8.26 13.96 6.48
CA LEU A 83 -6.89 14.35 6.85
C LEU A 83 -6.84 15.03 8.22
N GLN A 84 -7.84 15.82 8.59
CA GLN A 84 -7.88 16.47 9.90
C GLN A 84 -8.27 15.49 11.02
N ASP A 85 -9.12 14.50 10.74
CA ASP A 85 -9.48 13.40 11.63
C ASP A 85 -8.27 12.50 11.95
N GLN A 86 -7.55 12.04 10.91
CA GLN A 86 -6.33 11.25 11.07
C GLN A 86 -5.23 12.00 11.85
N VAL A 87 -5.17 13.33 11.71
CA VAL A 87 -4.31 14.19 12.54
C VAL A 87 -4.76 14.23 14.01
N VAL A 88 -6.07 14.22 14.30
CA VAL A 88 -6.59 14.09 15.68
C VAL A 88 -6.31 12.70 16.26
N LEU A 89 -6.56 11.64 15.49
CA LEU A 89 -6.34 10.25 15.88
C LEU A 89 -4.88 9.98 16.24
N SER A 90 -3.95 10.27 15.31
CA SER A 90 -2.50 10.11 15.55
C SER A 90 -2.01 10.93 16.74
N THR A 91 -2.54 12.15 16.92
CA THR A 91 -2.24 12.99 18.09
C THR A 91 -2.71 12.35 19.40
N LEU A 92 -3.95 11.85 19.46
CA LEU A 92 -4.49 11.14 20.62
C LEU A 92 -3.67 9.88 20.94
N VAL A 93 -3.41 9.04 19.93
CA VAL A 93 -2.59 7.81 20.01
C VAL A 93 -1.20 8.11 20.57
N SER A 94 -0.55 9.21 20.14
CA SER A 94 0.76 9.60 20.66
C SER A 94 0.76 9.88 22.18
N SER A 95 -0.38 10.30 22.73
CA SER A 95 -0.59 10.59 24.15
C SER A 95 -0.93 9.35 25.01
N LEU A 96 -1.06 8.16 24.41
CA LEU A 96 -1.34 6.92 25.13
C LEU A 96 -0.05 6.27 25.64
N SER A 97 -0.13 5.51 26.74
CA SER A 97 0.96 4.61 27.17
C SER A 97 0.91 3.30 26.39
N GLU A 98 2.06 2.65 26.29
CA GLU A 98 2.23 1.35 25.61
C GLU A 98 1.25 0.28 26.11
N GLY A 99 1.03 0.19 27.43
CA GLY A 99 0.05 -0.74 28.00
C GLY A 99 -1.41 -0.43 27.68
N ILE A 100 -1.75 0.81 27.32
CA ILE A 100 -3.08 1.17 26.80
C ILE A 100 -3.16 0.89 25.30
N LEU A 101 -2.09 1.14 24.54
CA LEU A 101 -2.01 0.81 23.12
C LEU A 101 -2.15 -0.70 22.88
N ALA A 102 -1.43 -1.53 23.66
CA ALA A 102 -1.55 -2.99 23.62
C ALA A 102 -3.00 -3.44 23.88
N GLN A 103 -3.62 -2.98 24.97
CA GLN A 103 -5.02 -3.30 25.28
C GLN A 103 -5.99 -2.84 24.17
N MET A 104 -5.70 -1.73 23.48
CA MET A 104 -6.52 -1.26 22.36
C MET A 104 -6.36 -2.17 21.14
N VAL A 105 -5.16 -2.64 20.83
CA VAL A 105 -4.90 -3.63 19.76
C VAL A 105 -5.54 -4.98 20.11
N ASP A 106 -5.36 -5.48 21.33
CA ASP A 106 -5.94 -6.74 21.81
C ASP A 106 -7.48 -6.72 21.72
N THR A 107 -8.11 -5.62 22.12
CA THR A 107 -9.58 -5.48 22.06
C THR A 107 -10.09 -5.28 20.64
N LEU A 108 -9.39 -4.55 19.78
CA LEU A 108 -9.69 -4.41 18.36
C LEU A 108 -9.59 -5.75 17.61
N ALA A 109 -8.54 -6.53 17.87
CA ALA A 109 -8.40 -7.89 17.34
C ALA A 109 -9.52 -8.81 17.85
N ALA A 110 -9.86 -8.74 19.14
CA ALA A 110 -10.92 -9.58 19.74
C ALA A 110 -12.34 -9.28 19.21
N ILE A 111 -12.59 -8.09 18.65
CA ILE A 111 -13.85 -7.76 17.95
C ILE A 111 -13.77 -7.95 16.42
N GLY A 112 -12.66 -8.46 15.89
CA GLY A 112 -12.45 -8.67 14.46
C GLY A 112 -12.18 -7.40 13.65
N GLN A 113 -11.87 -6.28 14.31
CA GLN A 113 -11.53 -4.99 13.69
C GLN A 113 -10.04 -4.68 13.92
N SER A 114 -9.16 -5.60 13.49
CA SER A 114 -7.72 -5.43 13.64
C SER A 114 -7.24 -4.12 13.00
N LEU A 115 -6.31 -3.42 13.66
CA LEU A 115 -5.80 -2.08 13.29
C LEU A 115 -5.05 -2.04 11.93
N LEU A 116 -4.87 -3.19 11.29
CA LEU A 116 -4.40 -3.35 9.92
C LEU A 116 -5.57 -3.87 9.07
N ASP A 117 -6.37 -2.93 8.58
CA ASP A 117 -7.59 -3.19 7.83
C ASP A 117 -7.36 -3.92 6.51
N GLN A 118 -8.43 -4.56 6.02
CA GLN A 118 -8.47 -5.17 4.68
C GLN A 118 -8.16 -4.15 3.56
N GLU A 119 -8.41 -2.85 3.78
CA GLU A 119 -7.99 -1.77 2.88
C GLU A 119 -6.47 -1.57 2.83
N PHE A 120 -5.75 -1.72 3.95
CA PHE A 120 -4.28 -1.68 3.95
C PHE A 120 -3.69 -2.85 3.17
N THR A 121 -4.24 -4.06 3.39
CA THR A 121 -3.88 -5.25 2.61
C THR A 121 -4.18 -5.06 1.12
N ALA A 122 -5.35 -4.55 0.75
CA ALA A 122 -5.71 -4.29 -0.64
C ALA A 122 -4.82 -3.22 -1.29
N TYR A 123 -4.47 -2.15 -0.58
CA TYR A 123 -3.57 -1.10 -1.05
C TYR A 123 -2.12 -1.62 -1.22
N LEU A 124 -1.63 -2.43 -0.28
CA LEU A 124 -0.30 -3.03 -0.33
C LEU A 124 -0.18 -4.01 -1.50
N LEU A 125 -1.16 -4.92 -1.67
CA LEU A 125 -1.17 -5.89 -2.76
C LEU A 125 -1.41 -5.23 -4.13
N GLY A 126 -2.26 -4.21 -4.20
CA GLY A 126 -2.51 -3.42 -5.40
C GLY A 126 -1.35 -2.49 -5.81
N GLY A 127 -0.32 -2.37 -4.98
CA GLY A 127 0.94 -1.68 -5.30
C GLY A 127 2.03 -2.58 -5.90
N LEU A 128 1.77 -3.88 -6.06
CA LEU A 128 2.71 -4.84 -6.66
C LEU A 128 2.52 -4.94 -8.18
N ASP A 129 3.58 -5.31 -8.90
CA ASP A 129 3.51 -5.57 -10.34
C ASP A 129 2.88 -6.95 -10.63
N THR A 130 2.45 -7.17 -11.87
CA THR A 130 1.89 -8.41 -12.43
C THR A 130 2.70 -9.69 -12.14
N THR A 131 4.01 -9.56 -11.91
CA THR A 131 4.85 -10.69 -11.45
C THR A 131 4.44 -11.28 -10.10
N TYR A 132 3.66 -10.54 -9.31
CA TYR A 132 3.09 -10.95 -8.03
C TYR A 132 1.61 -11.39 -8.11
N ASP A 133 0.95 -11.31 -9.28
CA ASP A 133 -0.48 -11.64 -9.45
C ASP A 133 -0.86 -13.01 -8.86
N ALA A 134 0.03 -14.00 -8.96
CA ALA A 134 -0.20 -15.34 -8.42
C ALA A 134 -0.32 -15.36 -6.89
N ILE A 135 0.50 -14.59 -6.16
CA ILE A 135 0.39 -14.47 -4.70
C ILE A 135 -0.69 -13.46 -4.29
N VAL A 136 -0.84 -12.35 -5.02
CA VAL A 136 -1.95 -11.40 -4.81
C VAL A 136 -3.30 -12.12 -4.88
N THR A 137 -3.50 -12.96 -5.91
CA THR A 137 -4.70 -13.80 -6.06
C THR A 137 -4.82 -14.84 -4.94
N SER A 138 -3.72 -15.52 -4.58
CA SER A 138 -3.76 -16.52 -3.50
C SER A 138 -4.13 -15.91 -2.14
N ILE A 139 -3.59 -14.74 -1.79
CA ILE A 139 -3.94 -14.03 -0.56
C ILE A 139 -5.38 -13.49 -0.64
N SER A 140 -5.77 -12.90 -1.78
CA SER A 140 -7.11 -12.32 -1.97
C SER A 140 -8.25 -13.35 -2.02
N THR A 141 -7.94 -14.64 -2.21
CA THR A 141 -8.92 -15.73 -2.19
C THR A 141 -8.92 -16.53 -0.88
N CYS A 142 -7.96 -16.32 0.02
CA CYS A 142 -8.00 -16.80 1.40
C CYS A 142 -8.90 -15.88 2.24
N ILE A 143 -10.19 -16.21 2.29
CA ILE A 143 -11.24 -15.36 2.88
C ILE A 143 -11.29 -15.41 4.42
N ASP A 144 -10.63 -16.38 5.05
CA ASP A 144 -10.46 -16.43 6.51
C ASP A 144 -9.19 -15.68 6.95
N GLN A 145 -9.30 -14.89 8.02
CA GLN A 145 -8.34 -13.84 8.42
C GLN A 145 -6.87 -14.31 8.57
N ILE A 146 -6.09 -14.22 7.50
CA ILE A 146 -4.62 -14.34 7.57
C ILE A 146 -4.08 -13.10 8.31
N PRO A 147 -3.39 -13.25 9.45
CA PRO A 147 -2.78 -12.11 10.15
C PRO A 147 -1.67 -11.50 9.28
N THR A 148 -1.48 -10.18 9.36
CA THR A 148 -0.55 -9.46 8.48
C THR A 148 0.89 -9.97 8.55
N GLU A 149 1.33 -10.49 9.70
CA GLU A 149 2.64 -11.13 9.84
C GLU A 149 2.80 -12.36 8.93
N GLU A 150 1.75 -13.19 8.83
CA GLU A 150 1.73 -14.36 7.94
C GLU A 150 1.62 -13.93 6.47
N MET A 151 0.86 -12.88 6.16
CA MET A 151 0.84 -12.23 4.83
C MET A 151 2.24 -11.74 4.41
N PHE A 152 2.95 -11.01 5.27
CA PHE A 152 4.32 -10.58 5.00
C PHE A 152 5.27 -11.79 4.84
N SER A 153 5.07 -12.85 5.63
CA SER A 153 5.83 -14.10 5.48
C SER A 153 5.61 -14.76 4.11
N HIS A 154 4.36 -14.76 3.60
CA HIS A 154 4.04 -15.33 2.30
C HIS A 154 4.63 -14.51 1.16
N LEU A 155 4.56 -13.16 1.24
CA LEU A 155 5.18 -12.26 0.27
C LEU A 155 6.70 -12.48 0.20
N LEU A 156 7.39 -12.50 1.34
CA LEU A 156 8.84 -12.75 1.42
C LEU A 156 9.22 -14.14 0.89
N ASN A 157 8.43 -15.17 1.20
CA ASN A 157 8.63 -16.52 0.65
C ASN A 157 8.32 -16.61 -0.86
N PHE A 158 7.52 -15.71 -1.42
CA PHE A 158 7.27 -15.63 -2.87
C PHE A 158 8.40 -14.89 -3.60
N GLU A 159 8.85 -13.76 -3.06
CA GLU A 159 10.04 -13.03 -3.53
C GLU A 159 11.27 -13.94 -3.58
N LEU A 160 11.54 -14.72 -2.52
CA LEU A 160 12.62 -15.71 -2.48
C LEU A 160 12.49 -16.80 -3.57
N ARG A 161 11.27 -17.15 -4.01
CA ARG A 161 11.03 -18.12 -5.09
C ARG A 161 11.12 -17.47 -6.48
N LEU A 162 10.71 -16.21 -6.63
CA LEU A 162 10.94 -15.43 -7.85
C LEU A 162 12.45 -15.33 -8.14
N GLU A 163 13.26 -15.00 -7.14
CA GLU A 163 14.71 -14.84 -7.30
C GLU A 163 15.41 -16.15 -7.72
N GLN A 164 14.98 -17.28 -7.16
CA GLN A 164 15.46 -18.61 -7.57
C GLN A 164 15.09 -18.94 -9.03
N HIS A 165 13.89 -18.56 -9.47
CA HIS A 165 13.45 -18.79 -10.85
C HIS A 165 14.17 -17.86 -11.83
N ASN A 166 14.40 -16.61 -11.46
CA ASN A 166 15.17 -15.62 -12.22
C ASN A 166 16.64 -16.06 -12.39
N SER A 167 17.30 -16.47 -11.30
CA SER A 167 18.65 -17.04 -11.30
C SER A 167 18.79 -18.27 -12.22
N THR A 168 17.73 -19.07 -12.35
CA THR A 168 17.69 -20.25 -13.23
C THR A 168 17.67 -19.87 -14.71
N LEU A 169 17.07 -18.72 -15.06
CA LEU A 169 17.02 -18.23 -16.44
C LEU A 169 18.39 -17.71 -16.91
N GLU A 170 19.16 -17.01 -16.08
CA GLU A 170 20.52 -16.60 -16.45
C GLU A 170 21.43 -17.82 -16.65
N ALA A 171 21.44 -18.78 -15.72
CA ALA A 171 22.25 -20.00 -15.82
C ALA A 171 21.91 -20.87 -17.06
N THR A 172 20.64 -20.86 -17.52
CA THR A 172 20.24 -21.55 -18.75
C THR A 172 20.60 -20.77 -20.03
N VAL A 173 20.65 -19.44 -19.99
CA VAL A 173 21.19 -18.62 -21.08
C VAL A 173 22.71 -18.79 -21.22
N GLU A 174 23.46 -18.80 -20.11
CA GLU A 174 24.91 -19.05 -20.13
C GLU A 174 25.25 -20.43 -20.71
N SER A 175 24.59 -21.48 -20.23
CA SER A 175 24.85 -22.85 -20.70
C SER A 175 24.41 -23.10 -22.15
N ALA A 176 23.38 -22.41 -22.65
CA ALA A 176 22.99 -22.44 -24.07
C ALA A 176 24.08 -21.85 -24.99
N ASN A 177 24.81 -20.83 -24.54
CA ASN A 177 25.89 -20.21 -25.32
C ASN A 177 27.12 -21.12 -25.48
N VAL A 178 27.42 -21.95 -24.47
CA VAL A 178 28.54 -22.92 -24.50
C VAL A 178 28.34 -24.01 -25.57
N ALA A 179 27.09 -24.39 -25.85
CA ALA A 179 26.78 -25.53 -26.73
C ALA A 179 27.11 -25.32 -28.23
N ARG A 180 27.37 -24.10 -28.69
CA ARG A 180 27.46 -23.77 -30.13
C ARG A 180 28.83 -23.95 -30.80
N TYR A 181 29.91 -24.23 -30.06
CA TYR A 181 31.29 -24.19 -30.60
C TYR A 181 31.95 -25.53 -30.93
N HIS A 182 31.30 -26.68 -30.74
CA HIS A 182 31.88 -27.99 -31.03
C HIS A 182 30.98 -28.90 -31.88
N GLY A 183 31.12 -28.83 -33.22
CA GLY A 183 30.51 -29.83 -34.09
C GLY A 183 30.66 -29.69 -35.62
N ARG A 184 31.74 -30.30 -36.15
CA ARG A 184 31.84 -31.01 -37.46
C ARG A 184 32.25 -30.27 -38.74
N TYR A 185 33.49 -30.55 -39.14
CA TYR A 185 33.87 -31.03 -40.47
C TYR A 185 34.55 -32.42 -40.31
N PRO A 186 34.82 -33.22 -41.36
CA PRO A 186 34.33 -33.17 -42.75
C PRO A 186 33.64 -34.48 -43.20
N TYR A 187 33.10 -34.50 -44.42
CA TYR A 187 33.17 -35.70 -45.27
C TYR A 187 33.40 -35.27 -46.73
N LYS A 188 34.01 -36.16 -47.53
CA LYS A 188 34.30 -35.94 -48.96
C LYS A 188 33.24 -36.65 -49.80
N ASP A 189 33.00 -36.22 -51.03
CA ASP A 189 33.00 -37.20 -52.12
C ASP A 189 33.49 -36.61 -53.44
N ILE A 190 33.74 -37.49 -54.42
CA ILE A 190 34.50 -37.23 -55.64
C ILE A 190 33.70 -37.71 -56.86
N SER A 191 33.68 -36.93 -57.96
CA SER A 191 33.93 -37.41 -59.35
C SER A 191 33.69 -36.32 -60.43
N HIS A 192 34.61 -36.27 -61.41
CA HIS A 192 34.44 -36.11 -62.88
C HIS A 192 33.18 -35.38 -63.45
N ASP A 193 33.23 -34.52 -64.48
CA ASP A 193 34.26 -34.16 -65.50
C ASP A 193 33.78 -32.90 -66.31
N SER A 194 34.41 -32.25 -67.31
CA SER A 194 35.73 -32.37 -68.00
C SER A 194 36.10 -31.10 -68.84
N VAL A 195 37.21 -31.22 -69.61
CA VAL A 195 37.58 -30.51 -70.87
C VAL A 195 37.80 -28.96 -70.88
N GLN A 196 39.10 -28.60 -70.86
CA GLN A 196 39.87 -27.61 -71.66
C GLN A 196 39.21 -26.40 -72.37
N HIS A 197 39.78 -25.21 -72.14
CA HIS A 197 40.77 -24.51 -73.02
C HIS A 197 41.33 -23.27 -72.27
N GLN A 198 42.65 -23.01 -72.17
CA GLN A 198 43.64 -22.62 -73.19
C GLN A 198 43.49 -21.16 -73.71
N SER A 199 44.19 -20.19 -73.10
CA SER A 199 45.05 -19.20 -73.80
C SER A 199 45.77 -18.21 -72.87
N ARG A 200 46.79 -17.56 -73.45
CA ARG A 200 47.81 -16.66 -72.86
C ARG A 200 47.48 -15.17 -73.19
N PRO A 201 48.25 -14.11 -72.82
CA PRO A 201 49.74 -13.98 -72.76
C PRO A 201 50.39 -13.99 -71.37
#